data_AF-A0A5M7BBS2-F1
#
_entry.id   AF-A0A5M7BBS2-F1
#
_cell.length_a   1.000
_cell.length_b   1.000
_cell.length_c   1.000
_cell.angle_alpha   90.00
_cell.angle_beta   90.00
_cell.angle_gamma   90.00
#
_symmetry.space_group_name_H-M   'P 1'
#
loop_
_entity.id
_entity.type
_entity.pdbx_description
1 polymer ?
#
loop_
_entity_poly.entity_id
_entity_poly.type
_entity_poly.pdbx_seq_one_letter_code
_entity_poly.pdbx_strand_id
1 'polypeptide(L)'
;MILVEYACTECASRQENWAAHEIPTATTCIACGGRARRRFGGTLLGSAPAVPAQGAPSAHSHGTPGSCVLMPTAARMLEARIRGDRRAIDRETAHQQKAISEGKLNPHRPPVVGQPQ
;
A
#
# COMPACT_ATOMS: atom_id res chain seq x y z
N MET A 1 6.16 10.88 -18.65
CA MET A 1 7.54 10.44 -18.37
C MET A 1 7.80 10.59 -16.89
N ILE A 2 8.54 9.65 -16.29
CA ILE A 2 8.93 9.71 -14.88
C ILE A 2 10.44 9.48 -14.76
N LEU A 3 11.05 10.04 -13.71
CA LEU A 3 12.46 9.81 -13.40
C LEU A 3 12.58 8.62 -12.44
N VAL A 4 13.50 7.70 -12.74
CA VAL A 4 13.64 6.43 -12.00
C VAL A 4 15.08 6.21 -11.62
N GLU A 5 15.32 5.92 -10.33
CA GLU A 5 16.64 5.61 -9.79
C GLU A 5 16.99 4.14 -10.00
N TYR A 6 18.21 3.88 -10.47
CA TYR A 6 18.82 2.57 -10.60
C TYR A 6 20.12 2.53 -9.81
N ALA A 7 20.38 1.41 -9.13
CA ALA A 7 21.66 1.16 -8.47
C ALA A 7 22.37 -0.06 -9.08
N CYS A 8 23.65 0.11 -9.36
CA CYS A 8 24.50 -0.97 -9.85
C CYS A 8 24.80 -1.96 -8.72
N THR A 9 24.61 -3.26 -8.98
CA THR A 9 24.96 -4.31 -8.01
C THR A 9 26.45 -4.63 -7.98
N GLU A 10 27.22 -4.12 -8.93
CA GLU A 10 28.65 -4.41 -9.09
C GLU A 10 29.53 -3.29 -8.54
N CYS A 11 29.30 -2.04 -8.98
CA CYS A 11 30.14 -0.89 -8.56
C CYS A 11 29.43 0.08 -7.59
N ALA A 12 28.24 -0.29 -7.11
CA ALA A 12 27.42 0.51 -6.17
C ALA A 12 27.04 1.94 -6.64
N SER A 13 27.31 2.29 -7.89
CA SER A 13 26.93 3.59 -8.46
C SER A 13 25.41 3.72 -8.58
N ARG A 14 24.95 4.97 -8.62
CA ARG A 14 23.54 5.33 -8.78
C ARG A 14 23.38 6.18 -10.02
N GLN A 15 22.27 5.98 -10.71
CA GLN A 15 21.93 6.73 -11.91
C GLN A 15 20.42 6.90 -12.02
N GLU A 16 20.02 7.98 -12.68
CA GLU A 16 18.62 8.30 -12.92
C GLU A 16 18.34 8.18 -14.42
N ASN A 17 17.19 7.61 -14.77
CA ASN A 17 16.77 7.47 -16.17
C ASN A 17 15.32 7.90 -16.36
N TRP A 18 15.05 8.65 -17.44
CA TRP A 18 13.70 9.05 -17.83
C TRP A 18 12.98 7.88 -18.50
N ALA A 19 11.87 7.44 -17.93
CA ALA A 19 11.04 6.36 -18.47
C ALA A 19 9.70 6.91 -18.96
N ALA A 20 9.34 6.62 -20.21
CA ALA A 20 8.08 7.09 -20.83
C ALA A 20 6.90 6.17 -20.52
N HIS A 21 7.07 4.85 -20.65
CA HIS A 21 6.09 3.79 -20.37
C HIS A 21 6.85 2.48 -20.07
N GLU A 22 6.25 1.53 -19.33
CA GLU A 22 6.88 0.25 -18.95
C GLU A 22 8.30 0.41 -18.36
N ILE A 23 8.35 0.98 -17.17
CA ILE A 23 9.60 1.24 -16.48
C ILE A 23 10.42 -0.06 -16.36
N PRO A 24 11.64 -0.12 -16.92
CA PRO A 24 12.48 -1.30 -16.84
C PRO A 24 12.84 -1.66 -15.39
N THR A 25 12.86 -2.94 -15.06
CA THR A 25 13.32 -3.43 -13.74
C THR A 25 14.84 -3.37 -13.60
N ALA A 26 15.57 -3.29 -14.71
CA ALA A 26 17.01 -3.11 -14.76
C ALA A 26 17.43 -2.30 -16.00
N THR A 27 18.62 -1.72 -15.93
CA THR A 27 19.29 -1.02 -17.03
C THR A 27 20.81 -1.23 -16.92
N THR A 28 21.57 -0.76 -17.90
CA THR A 28 23.03 -0.80 -17.91
C THR A 28 23.59 0.34 -17.04
N CYS A 29 24.59 0.04 -16.21
CA CYS A 29 25.30 1.02 -15.40
C CYS A 29 26.18 1.93 -16.27
N ILE A 30 26.01 3.24 -16.19
CA ILE A 30 26.86 4.21 -16.91
C ILE A 30 28.31 4.24 -16.41
N ALA A 31 28.57 3.77 -15.18
CA ALA A 31 29.90 3.84 -14.58
C ALA A 31 30.77 2.62 -14.92
N CYS A 32 30.20 1.40 -14.93
CA CYS A 32 30.97 0.16 -15.10
C CYS A 32 30.42 -0.78 -16.18
N GLY A 33 29.30 -0.44 -16.84
CA GLY A 33 28.64 -1.33 -17.80
C GLY A 33 27.89 -2.51 -17.19
N GLY A 34 28.01 -2.72 -15.88
CA GLY A 34 27.32 -3.79 -15.13
C GLY A 34 25.81 -3.60 -15.03
N ARG A 35 25.11 -4.56 -14.42
CA ARG A 35 23.64 -4.52 -14.30
C ARG A 35 23.21 -3.58 -13.16
N ALA A 36 22.40 -2.58 -13.48
CA ALA A 36 21.77 -1.68 -12.50
C ALA A 36 20.30 -2.04 -12.32
N ARG A 37 19.86 -2.28 -11.08
CA ARG A 37 18.47 -2.63 -10.76
C ARG A 37 17.69 -1.41 -10.33
N ARG A 38 16.42 -1.34 -10.75
CA ARG A 38 15.49 -0.30 -10.33
C ARG A 38 15.33 -0.33 -8.82
N ARG A 39 15.44 0.84 -8.18
CA ARG A 39 15.12 0.99 -6.77
C ARG A 39 13.73 1.57 -6.61
N PHE A 40 12.91 0.89 -5.82
CA PHE A 40 11.63 1.42 -5.35
C PHE A 40 11.88 1.99 -3.96
N GLY A 41 12.25 3.25 -3.90
CA GLY A 41 12.62 3.90 -2.65
C GLY A 41 13.46 5.10 -3.01
N GLY A 42 12.77 6.22 -3.27
CA GLY A 42 13.45 7.48 -3.51
C GLY A 42 14.42 7.77 -2.38
N THR A 43 15.48 8.48 -2.69
CA THR A 43 16.39 9.16 -1.76
C THR A 43 15.71 9.83 -0.54
N LEU A 44 14.40 10.09 -0.58
CA LEU A 44 13.55 10.55 0.54
C LEU A 44 13.17 9.48 1.59
N LEU A 45 13.35 8.18 1.33
CA LEU A 45 13.09 7.08 2.28
C LEU A 45 14.38 6.55 2.93
N GLY A 46 15.55 6.96 2.44
CA GLY A 46 16.85 6.46 2.91
C GLY A 46 17.25 6.89 4.33
N SER A 47 16.52 7.85 4.93
CA SER A 47 16.73 8.37 6.28
C SER A 47 15.69 7.87 7.29
N ALA A 48 14.70 7.08 6.87
CA ALA A 48 13.78 6.47 7.82
C ALA A 48 14.48 5.26 8.46
N PRO A 49 14.66 5.21 9.80
CA PRO A 49 15.09 3.99 10.44
C PRO A 49 14.10 2.89 10.08
N ALA A 50 14.61 1.70 9.73
CA ALA A 50 13.78 0.52 9.55
C ALA A 50 13.13 0.21 10.90
N VAL A 51 11.93 0.73 11.13
CA VAL A 51 11.11 0.32 12.26
C VAL A 51 10.80 -1.15 12.01
N PRO A 52 11.15 -2.08 12.93
CA PRO A 52 10.74 -3.46 12.79
C PRO A 52 9.22 -3.43 12.61
N ALA A 53 8.72 -4.11 11.57
CA ALA A 53 7.31 -4.28 11.37
C ALA A 53 6.77 -5.05 12.59
N GLN A 54 6.36 -4.30 13.62
CA GLN A 54 5.54 -4.83 14.70
C GLN A 54 4.33 -5.40 14.00
N GLY A 55 4.16 -6.72 14.09
CA GLY A 55 3.19 -7.47 13.31
C GLY A 55 1.86 -6.73 13.33
N ALA A 56 1.48 -6.16 12.19
CA ALA A 56 0.16 -5.59 12.03
C ALA A 56 -0.83 -6.70 12.39
N PRO A 57 -1.86 -6.44 13.20
CA PRO A 57 -2.86 -7.44 13.52
C PRO A 57 -3.37 -8.01 12.20
N SER A 58 -3.11 -9.31 12.02
CA SER A 58 -3.42 -10.13 10.86
C SER A 58 -4.95 -10.23 10.66
N ALA A 59 -5.54 -9.14 10.19
CA ALA A 59 -6.93 -9.08 9.77
C ALA A 59 -7.08 -8.05 8.64
N HIS A 60 -6.11 -7.98 7.73
CA HIS A 60 -6.27 -7.21 6.50
C HIS A 60 -6.91 -8.11 5.46
N SER A 61 -8.02 -7.67 4.87
CA SER A 61 -8.52 -8.24 3.63
C SER A 61 -7.41 -8.09 2.58
N HIS A 62 -6.74 -9.20 2.31
CA HIS A 62 -5.66 -9.30 1.34
C HIS A 62 -6.24 -9.01 -0.05
N GLY A 63 -5.98 -7.81 -0.58
CA GLY A 63 -6.28 -7.53 -1.99
C GLY A 63 -6.57 -6.07 -2.34
N THR A 64 -6.82 -5.19 -1.36
CA THR A 64 -7.22 -3.80 -1.63
C THR A 64 -6.28 -2.78 -1.00
N PRO A 65 -5.66 -1.87 -1.78
CA PRO A 65 -4.88 -0.76 -1.23
C PRO A 65 -5.69 0.10 -0.25
N GLY A 66 -5.10 0.47 0.89
CA GLY A 66 -5.73 1.32 1.89
C GLY A 66 -6.64 0.61 2.91
N SER A 67 -6.77 -0.72 2.85
CA SER A 67 -7.59 -1.48 3.81
C SER A 67 -7.01 -1.50 5.24
N CYS A 68 -5.71 -1.20 5.41
CA CYS A 68 -5.01 -1.28 6.69
C CYS A 68 -5.46 -0.22 7.72
N VAL A 69 -6.01 0.91 7.27
CA VAL A 69 -6.51 1.98 8.14
C VAL A 69 -8.02 1.92 8.36
N LEU A 70 -8.69 0.97 7.72
CA LEU A 70 -10.14 0.83 7.77
C LEU A 70 -10.56 -0.13 8.88
N MET A 71 -11.74 0.13 9.46
CA MET A 71 -12.42 -0.89 10.25
C MET A 71 -12.74 -2.11 9.36
N PRO A 72 -12.78 -3.34 9.91
CA PRO A 72 -13.01 -4.55 9.12
C PRO A 72 -14.28 -4.53 8.24
N THR A 73 -15.36 -3.90 8.71
CA THR A 73 -16.60 -3.71 7.96
C THR A 73 -16.41 -2.82 6.73
N ALA A 74 -15.69 -1.71 6.90
CA ALA A 74 -15.33 -0.80 5.81
C ALA A 74 -14.36 -1.45 4.81
N ALA A 75 -13.40 -2.24 5.31
CA ALA A 75 -12.45 -2.98 4.47
C ALA A 75 -13.16 -4.00 3.57
N ARG A 76 -14.11 -4.79 4.09
CA ARG A 76 -14.92 -5.73 3.30
C ARG A 76 -15.82 -5.04 2.28
N MET A 77 -16.44 -3.92 2.68
CA MET A 77 -17.26 -3.11 1.77
C MET A 77 -16.42 -2.54 0.60
N LEU A 78 -15.22 -2.05 0.88
CA LEU A 78 -14.32 -1.52 -0.14
C LEU A 78 -13.88 -2.61 -1.13
N GLU A 79 -13.51 -3.77 -0.63
CA GLU A 79 -13.12 -4.93 -1.45
C GLU A 79 -14.26 -5.40 -2.35
N ALA A 80 -15.49 -5.48 -1.83
CA ALA A 80 -16.68 -5.84 -2.60
C ALA A 80 -16.98 -4.85 -3.73
N ARG A 81 -16.81 -3.54 -3.47
CA ARG A 81 -16.97 -2.48 -4.48
C ARG A 81 -15.94 -2.58 -5.60
N ILE A 82 -14.68 -2.83 -5.26
CA ILE A 82 -13.60 -2.98 -6.23
C ILE A 82 -13.82 -4.19 -7.14
N ARG A 83 -14.32 -5.30 -6.59
CA ARG A 83 -14.65 -6.50 -7.37
C ARG A 83 -15.98 -6.43 -8.12
N GLY A 84 -16.82 -5.43 -7.83
CA GLY A 84 -18.18 -5.35 -8.38
C GLY A 84 -19.13 -6.45 -7.88
N ASP A 85 -18.84 -7.09 -6.74
CA ASP A 85 -19.68 -8.15 -6.17
C ASP A 85 -20.90 -7.56 -5.44
N ARG A 86 -21.99 -7.39 -6.19
CA ARG A 86 -23.26 -6.84 -5.67
C ARG A 86 -23.82 -7.65 -4.50
N ARG A 87 -23.69 -8.98 -4.51
CA ARG A 87 -24.21 -9.82 -3.41
C ARG A 87 -23.41 -9.61 -2.13
N ALA A 88 -22.09 -9.41 -2.23
CA ALA A 88 -21.26 -9.06 -1.09
C ALA A 88 -21.60 -7.66 -0.55
N ILE A 89 -21.87 -6.68 -1.43
CA ILE A 89 -22.30 -5.34 -1.03
C ILE A 89 -23.61 -5.39 -0.25
N ASP A 90 -24.62 -6.12 -0.73
CA ASP A 90 -25.93 -6.21 -0.07
C ASP A 90 -25.81 -6.86 1.32
N ARG A 91 -25.03 -7.94 1.42
CA ARG A 91 -24.78 -8.62 2.71
C ARG A 91 -24.07 -7.74 3.72
N GLU A 92 -23.00 -7.04 3.30
CA GLU A 92 -22.26 -6.16 4.22
C GLU A 92 -23.09 -4.92 4.59
N THR A 93 -23.93 -4.41 3.68
CA THR A 93 -24.88 -3.33 3.98
C THR A 93 -25.88 -3.74 5.06
N ALA A 94 -26.50 -4.91 4.92
CA ALA A 94 -27.43 -5.44 5.92
C ALA A 94 -26.74 -5.69 7.28
N HIS A 95 -25.50 -6.20 7.26
CA HIS A 95 -24.69 -6.38 8.46
C HIS A 95 -24.39 -5.05 9.16
N GLN A 96 -24.00 -4.01 8.41
CA GLN A 96 -23.72 -2.69 8.96
C GLN A 96 -24.99 -2.03 9.53
N GLN A 97 -26.12 -2.12 8.82
CA GLN A 97 -27.41 -1.61 9.30
C GLN A 97 -27.82 -2.28 10.63
N LYS A 98 -27.67 -3.60 10.71
CA LYS A 98 -27.93 -4.34 11.95
C LYS A 98 -27.00 -3.88 13.09
N ALA A 99 -25.70 -3.77 12.82
CA ALA A 99 -24.73 -3.31 13.82
C ALA A 99 -25.01 -1.87 14.30
N ILE A 100 -25.51 -1.00 13.43
CA ILE A 100 -25.94 0.36 13.79
C ILE A 100 -27.18 0.31 14.69
N SER A 101 -28.20 -0.48 14.32
CA SER A 101 -29.42 -0.62 15.14
C SER A 101 -29.14 -1.21 16.53
N GLU A 102 -28.13 -2.07 16.64
CA GLU A 102 -27.68 -2.67 17.90
C GLU A 102 -26.72 -1.76 18.69
N GLY A 103 -26.41 -0.56 18.18
CA GLY A 103 -25.46 0.38 18.81
C GLY A 103 -24.00 -0.07 18.79
N LYS A 104 -23.68 -1.17 18.09
CA LYS A 104 -22.33 -1.75 17.98
C LYS A 104 -21.46 -1.04 16.95
N LEU A 105 -22.06 -0.28 16.05
CA LEU A 105 -21.38 0.56 15.07
C LEU A 105 -21.95 1.97 15.13
N ASN A 106 -21.09 2.96 15.40
CA ASN A 106 -21.47 4.38 15.37
C ASN A 106 -20.82 5.05 14.15
N PRO A 107 -21.59 5.38 13.10
CA PRO A 107 -21.07 6.02 11.89
C PRO A 107 -20.67 7.49 12.08
N HIS A 108 -21.10 8.12 13.18
CA HIS A 108 -20.79 9.51 13.52
C HIS A 108 -19.59 9.63 14.46
N ARG A 109 -19.06 8.50 14.96
CA ARG A 109 -17.84 8.52 15.75
C ARG A 109 -16.66 8.77 14.81
N PRO A 110 -15.85 9.82 15.03
CA PRO A 110 -14.66 10.04 14.22
C PRO A 110 -13.73 8.82 14.35
N PRO A 111 -13.02 8.44 13.26
CA PRO A 111 -12.03 7.38 13.34
C PRO A 111 -11.01 7.76 14.41
N VAL A 112 -10.69 6.82 15.31
CA VAL A 112 -9.61 7.00 16.28
C VAL A 112 -8.30 6.98 15.49
N VAL A 113 -7.82 8.17 15.12
CA VAL A 113 -6.49 8.33 14.54
C VAL A 113 -5.49 8.16 15.68
N GLY A 114 -4.80 7.01 15.68
CA GLY A 114 -3.57 6.71 16.44
C GLY A 114 -3.47 7.25 17.87
N GLN A 115 -3.75 6.43 18.87
CA GLN A 115 -3.07 6.58 20.15
C GLN A 115 -1.78 5.73 20.11
N PRO A 116 -0.59 6.35 20.24
CA PRO A 116 0.60 5.60 20.58
C PRO A 116 0.44 5.09 22.01
N GLN A 117 0.58 3.77 22.20
CA GLN A 117 0.96 3.21 23.50
C GLN A 117 2.47 3.07 23.54
#